data_AF-A0A5C6ZVG3-F1
#
_entry.id   AF-A0A5C6ZVG3-F1
#
_cell.length_a   1.000
_cell.length_b   1.000
_cell.length_c   1.000
_cell.angle_alpha   90.00
_cell.angle_beta   90.00
_cell.angle_gamma   90.00
#
_symmetry.space_group_name_H-M   'P 1'
#
loop_
_entity.id
_entity.type
_entity.pdbx_description
1 polymer ?
#
loop_
_entity_poly.entity_id
_entity_poly.type
_entity_poly.pdbx_seq_one_letter_code
_entity_poly.pdbx_strand_id
1 'polypeptide(L)'
;MPALAYKSSILSSYYKMDNVLYEIRDEKGIPKNRRYEAWKEEVLRDLLQAGFIKMQEDLYTISEEGREVIKQDSFLYYNKRAKINKSASVDENLEEKSGLISNFWILLISGSILGVALLWFLMKSGVVF
;
A
#
# COMPACT_ATOMS: atom_id res chain seq x y z
N MET A 1 15.97 -1.23 -29.88
CA MET A 1 15.54 -0.68 -28.57
C MET A 1 15.82 -1.65 -27.39
N PRO A 2 17.06 -2.12 -27.13
CA PRO A 2 17.31 -3.04 -26.01
C PRO A 2 17.66 -2.34 -24.67
N ALA A 3 18.20 -1.12 -24.71
CA ALA A 3 18.75 -0.46 -23.52
C ALA A 3 17.69 -0.05 -22.48
N LEU A 4 16.46 0.29 -22.90
CA LEU A 4 15.36 0.67 -22.00
C LEU A 4 14.80 -0.54 -21.23
N ALA A 5 14.63 -1.68 -21.91
CA ALA A 5 14.17 -2.92 -21.28
C ALA A 5 15.20 -3.43 -20.26
N TYR A 6 16.49 -3.40 -20.62
CA TYR A 6 17.59 -3.79 -19.72
C TYR A 6 17.71 -2.88 -18.48
N LYS A 7 17.50 -1.57 -18.65
CA LYS A 7 17.50 -0.63 -17.52
C LYS A 7 16.32 -0.88 -16.58
N SER A 8 15.16 -1.27 -17.12
CA SER A 8 13.97 -1.60 -16.30
C SER A 8 14.13 -2.92 -15.53
N SER A 9 14.80 -3.92 -16.11
CA SER A 9 15.03 -5.21 -15.44
C SER A 9 16.04 -5.08 -14.30
N ILE A 10 17.12 -4.30 -14.49
CA ILE A 10 18.11 -4.03 -13.44
C ILE A 10 17.48 -3.26 -12.28
N LEU A 11 16.71 -2.21 -12.57
CA LEU A 11 16.02 -1.44 -11.54
C LEU A 11 15.01 -2.30 -10.76
N SER A 12 14.35 -3.25 -11.45
CA SER A 12 13.49 -4.23 -10.81
C SER A 12 14.27 -5.18 -9.88
N SER A 13 15.48 -5.60 -10.26
CA SER A 13 16.31 -6.50 -9.47
C SER A 13 16.80 -5.84 -8.17
N TYR A 14 17.36 -4.63 -8.27
CA TYR A 14 17.79 -3.87 -7.08
C TYR A 14 16.63 -3.59 -6.14
N TYR A 15 15.45 -3.25 -6.69
CA TYR A 15 14.25 -3.07 -5.90
C TYR A 15 13.83 -4.34 -5.14
N LYS A 16 13.94 -5.52 -5.75
CA LYS A 16 13.62 -6.80 -5.10
C LYS A 16 14.61 -7.11 -3.97
N MET A 17 15.91 -6.88 -4.20
CA MET A 17 16.96 -7.07 -3.19
C MET A 17 16.75 -6.15 -1.98
N ASP A 18 16.53 -4.86 -2.22
CA ASP A 18 16.21 -3.88 -1.16
C ASP A 18 15.00 -4.34 -0.35
N ASN A 19 13.89 -4.69 -1.00
CA ASN A 19 12.70 -5.12 -0.27
C ASN A 19 12.96 -6.31 0.64
N VAL A 20 13.73 -7.30 0.20
CA VAL A 20 14.07 -8.48 1.02
C VAL A 20 14.98 -8.09 2.18
N LEU A 21 15.98 -7.23 1.96
CA LEU A 21 16.85 -6.74 3.03
C LEU A 21 16.07 -5.97 4.11
N TYR A 22 15.19 -5.08 3.69
CA TYR A 22 14.36 -4.31 4.62
C TYR A 22 13.33 -5.19 5.34
N GLU A 23 12.76 -6.19 4.68
CA GLU A 23 11.86 -7.17 5.32
C GLU A 23 12.60 -7.93 6.43
N ILE A 24 13.81 -8.45 6.15
CA ILE A 24 14.63 -9.14 7.14
C ILE A 24 14.97 -8.21 8.31
N ARG A 25 15.23 -6.91 8.05
CA ARG A 25 15.48 -5.92 9.10
C ARG A 25 14.27 -5.72 9.98
N ASP A 26 13.13 -5.42 9.37
CA ASP A 26 11.91 -5.03 10.07
C ASP A 26 11.36 -6.21 10.90
N GLU A 27 11.46 -7.44 10.38
CA GLU A 27 11.05 -8.67 11.08
C GLU A 27 12.12 -9.21 12.03
N LYS A 28 13.32 -8.60 12.09
CA LYS A 28 14.49 -9.09 12.84
C LYS A 28 14.92 -10.52 12.45
N GLY A 29 14.63 -10.91 11.21
CA GLY A 29 14.96 -12.20 10.64
C GLY A 29 13.75 -12.90 10.04
N ILE A 30 13.95 -13.64 8.94
CA ILE A 30 12.87 -14.41 8.30
C ILE A 30 13.19 -15.91 8.29
N PRO A 31 12.17 -16.79 8.41
CA PRO A 31 12.37 -18.24 8.55
C PRO A 31 12.87 -18.92 7.28
N LYS A 32 14.03 -19.58 7.37
CA LYS A 32 14.61 -20.36 6.26
C LYS A 32 13.70 -21.48 5.75
N ASN A 33 12.95 -22.10 6.64
CA ASN A 33 12.15 -23.30 6.34
C ASN A 33 10.78 -22.98 5.71
N ARG A 34 10.50 -21.70 5.43
CA ARG A 34 9.29 -21.27 4.73
C ARG A 34 9.48 -21.39 3.22
N ARG A 35 8.43 -21.79 2.50
CA ARG A 35 8.42 -21.69 1.03
C ARG A 35 8.17 -20.24 0.62
N TYR A 36 9.08 -19.70 -0.17
CA TYR A 36 8.97 -18.36 -0.72
C TYR A 36 8.65 -18.41 -2.21
N GLU A 37 8.22 -17.27 -2.76
CA GLU A 37 8.08 -17.15 -4.21
C GLU A 37 9.45 -17.30 -4.89
N ALA A 38 9.49 -17.86 -6.10
CA ALA A 38 10.73 -18.19 -6.79
C ALA A 38 11.72 -17.00 -6.89
N TRP A 39 11.20 -15.80 -7.18
CA TRP A 39 12.02 -14.59 -7.26
C TRP A 39 12.65 -14.21 -5.91
N LYS A 40 11.97 -14.51 -4.80
CA LYS A 40 12.47 -14.21 -3.46
C LYS A 40 13.50 -15.24 -3.02
N GLU A 41 13.33 -16.50 -3.40
CA GLU A 41 14.36 -17.53 -3.18
C GLU A 41 15.65 -17.21 -3.96
N GLU A 42 15.54 -16.74 -5.19
CA GLU A 42 16.68 -16.26 -5.99
C GLU A 42 17.40 -15.11 -5.29
N VAL A 43 16.67 -14.07 -4.88
CA VAL A 43 17.22 -12.93 -4.15
C VAL A 43 17.86 -13.34 -2.83
N LEU A 44 17.27 -14.26 -2.07
CA LEU A 44 17.84 -14.75 -0.82
C LEU A 44 19.16 -15.49 -1.05
N ARG A 45 19.28 -16.26 -2.14
CA ARG A 45 20.54 -16.91 -2.51
C ARG A 45 21.60 -15.88 -2.88
N ASP A 46 21.26 -14.89 -3.69
CA ASP A 46 22.17 -13.83 -4.11
C ASP A 46 22.67 -13.01 -2.92
N LEU A 47 21.77 -12.59 -2.03
CA LEU A 47 22.11 -11.83 -0.82
C LEU A 47 22.97 -12.64 0.15
N LEU A 48 22.72 -13.95 0.27
CA LEU A 48 23.50 -14.85 1.10
C LEU A 48 24.90 -15.06 0.52
N GLN A 49 25.00 -15.27 -0.80
CA GLN A 49 26.27 -15.43 -1.50
C GLN A 49 27.11 -14.15 -1.46
N ALA A 50 26.47 -12.98 -1.57
CA ALA A 50 27.12 -11.68 -1.46
C ALA A 50 27.50 -11.30 -0.02
N GLY A 51 27.04 -12.05 0.99
CA GLY A 51 27.36 -11.81 2.39
C GLY A 51 26.57 -10.68 3.06
N PHE A 52 25.51 -10.17 2.42
CA PHE A 52 24.62 -9.15 3.03
C PHE A 52 23.67 -9.73 4.07
N ILE A 53 23.40 -11.02 3.97
CA ILE A 53 22.63 -11.78 4.97
C ILE A 53 23.43 -13.02 5.38
N LYS A 54 23.11 -13.54 6.55
CA LYS A 54 23.67 -14.77 7.10
C LYS A 54 22.55 -15.67 7.62
N MET A 55 22.84 -16.95 7.74
CA MET A 55 21.97 -17.88 8.44
C MET A 55 22.39 -17.93 9.91
N GLN A 56 21.45 -17.65 10.80
CA GLN A 56 21.62 -17.82 12.24
C GLN A 56 20.47 -18.71 12.72
N GLU A 57 20.82 -19.92 13.16
CA GLU A 57 19.85 -20.97 13.48
C GLU A 57 18.93 -21.25 12.26
N ASP A 58 17.62 -21.04 12.40
CA ASP A 58 16.61 -21.22 11.35
C ASP A 58 16.17 -19.92 10.68
N LEU A 59 16.88 -18.81 10.92
CA LEU A 59 16.54 -17.49 10.38
C LEU A 59 17.62 -16.99 9.42
N TYR A 60 17.18 -16.34 8.35
CA TYR A 60 18.00 -15.39 7.61
C TYR A 60 18.04 -14.08 8.40
N THR A 61 19.24 -13.62 8.76
CA THR A 61 19.47 -12.38 9.49
C THR A 61 20.46 -11.48 8.74
N ILE A 62 20.42 -10.19 9.00
CA ILE A 62 21.32 -9.23 8.33
C ILE A 62 22.73 -9.30 8.93
N SER A 63 23.74 -9.35 8.06
CA SER A 63 25.16 -9.27 8.43
C SER A 63 25.59 -7.84 8.78
N GLU A 64 26.86 -7.62 9.13
CA GLU A 64 27.34 -6.24 9.31
C GLU A 64 27.38 -5.49 7.98
N GLU A 65 27.78 -6.18 6.91
CA GLU A 65 27.85 -5.63 5.56
C GLU A 65 26.46 -5.24 5.06
N GLY A 66 25.45 -6.08 5.27
CA GLY A 66 24.07 -5.76 4.92
C GLY A 66 23.49 -4.61 5.75
N ARG A 67 23.93 -4.43 7.00
CA ARG A 67 23.52 -3.28 7.84
C ARG A 67 23.98 -1.96 7.23
N GLU A 68 25.21 -1.90 6.71
CA GLU A 68 25.73 -0.68 6.06
C GLU A 68 24.96 -0.34 4.78
N VAL A 69 24.55 -1.34 4.00
CA VAL A 69 23.73 -1.14 2.79
C VAL A 69 22.36 -0.55 3.14
N ILE A 70 21.73 -1.02 4.23
CA ILE A 70 20.38 -0.58 4.63
C ILE A 70 20.37 0.82 5.27
N LYS A 71 21.49 1.27 5.84
CA LYS A 71 21.61 2.61 6.44
C LYS A 71 21.40 3.73 5.43
N GLN A 72 21.61 3.47 4.14
CA GLN A 72 21.22 4.38 3.08
C GLN A 72 19.73 4.19 2.82
N ASP A 73 18.88 4.99 3.47
CA ASP A 73 17.42 4.88 3.38
C ASP A 73 16.95 4.74 1.91
N SER A 74 16.49 3.54 1.55
CA SER A 74 15.90 3.29 0.24
C SER A 74 14.52 3.94 0.19
N PHE A 75 14.47 5.10 -0.45
CA PHE A 75 13.24 5.85 -0.73
C PHE A 75 12.14 4.96 -1.34
N LEU A 76 12.54 3.94 -2.10
CA LEU A 76 11.63 3.03 -2.80
C LEU A 76 10.90 2.07 -1.85
N TYR A 77 11.59 1.53 -0.83
CA TYR A 77 10.99 0.63 0.15
C TYR A 77 9.93 1.37 0.99
N TYR A 78 10.29 2.52 1.56
CA TYR A 78 9.39 3.28 2.42
C TYR A 78 8.18 3.82 1.67
N ASN A 79 8.32 4.22 0.41
CA ASN A 79 7.16 4.62 -0.40
C ASN A 79 6.19 3.47 -0.65
N LYS A 80 6.68 2.23 -0.84
CA LYS A 80 5.81 1.07 -0.96
C LYS A 80 5.05 0.81 0.34
N ARG A 81 5.77 0.80 1.47
CA ARG A 81 5.18 0.57 2.79
C ARG A 81 4.20 1.68 3.18
N ALA A 82 4.51 2.93 2.88
CA ALA A 82 3.61 4.08 3.10
C ALA A 82 2.33 3.96 2.25
N LYS A 83 2.43 3.49 1.00
CA LYS A 83 1.24 3.21 0.17
C LYS A 83 0.39 2.08 0.74
N ILE A 84 1.01 0.98 1.16
CA ILE A 84 0.32 -0.17 1.79
C ILE A 84 -0.36 0.26 3.10
N ASN A 85 0.34 1.01 3.95
CA ASN A 85 -0.22 1.51 5.20
C ASN A 85 -1.31 2.55 4.98
N LYS A 86 -1.21 3.36 3.92
CA LYS A 86 -2.25 4.33 3.54
C LYS A 86 -3.48 3.64 2.94
N SER A 87 -3.34 2.50 2.26
CA SER A 87 -4.49 1.69 1.83
C SER A 87 -5.12 0.94 3.01
N ALA A 88 -4.31 0.42 3.95
CA ALA A 88 -4.80 -0.26 5.15
C ALA A 88 -5.56 0.71 6.07
N SER A 89 -5.08 1.96 6.22
CA SER A 89 -5.79 2.98 6.99
C SER A 89 -7.01 3.57 6.28
N VAL A 90 -7.20 3.30 4.98
CA VAL A 90 -8.43 3.66 4.26
C VAL A 90 -9.51 2.59 4.45
N ASP A 91 -9.14 1.31 4.63
CA ASP A 91 -10.10 0.25 4.98
C ASP A 91 -10.64 0.42 6.42
N GLU A 92 -9.83 0.84 7.38
CA GLU A 92 -10.33 1.15 8.75
C GLU A 92 -11.13 2.48 8.82
N ASN A 93 -10.98 3.40 7.87
CA ASN A 93 -11.70 4.68 7.87
C ASN A 93 -13.04 4.64 7.11
N LEU A 94 -13.36 3.55 6.41
CA LEU A 94 -14.62 3.41 5.68
C LEU A 94 -15.81 3.11 6.59
N GLU A 95 -15.61 2.66 7.84
CA GLU A 95 -16.70 2.53 8.82
C GLU A 95 -17.09 3.87 9.46
N GLU A 96 -16.18 4.85 9.61
CA GLU A 96 -16.53 6.15 10.24
C GLU A 96 -16.93 7.26 9.25
N LYS A 97 -16.46 7.24 7.99
CA LYS A 97 -16.75 8.33 7.04
C LYS A 97 -18.06 8.21 6.25
N SER A 98 -18.82 7.14 6.46
CA SER A 98 -20.13 6.95 5.80
C SER A 98 -21.19 7.97 6.30
N GLY A 99 -21.10 8.44 7.54
CA GLY A 99 -22.15 9.26 8.16
C GLY A 99 -22.26 10.71 7.68
N LEU A 100 -21.15 11.34 7.25
CA LEU A 100 -21.19 12.76 6.86
C LEU A 100 -21.66 12.97 5.41
N ILE A 101 -21.35 12.04 4.51
CA ILE A 101 -21.76 12.15 3.09
C ILE A 101 -23.20 11.65 2.92
N SER A 102 -23.66 10.65 3.69
CA SER A 102 -25.05 10.20 3.66
C SER A 102 -26.02 11.33 4.02
N ASN A 103 -25.68 12.15 5.00
CA ASN A 103 -26.52 13.27 5.44
C ASN A 103 -26.66 14.36 4.37
N PHE A 104 -25.67 14.54 3.50
CA PHE A 104 -25.73 15.52 2.41
C PHE A 104 -26.72 15.09 1.32
N TRP A 105 -26.77 13.79 0.99
CA TRP A 105 -27.74 13.25 0.03
C TRP A 105 -29.17 13.23 0.58
N ILE A 106 -29.35 12.94 1.87
CA ILE A 106 -30.67 12.98 2.51
C ILE A 106 -31.22 14.42 2.55
N LEU A 107 -30.37 15.42 2.79
CA LEU A 107 -30.76 16.84 2.72
C LEU A 107 -31.18 17.27 1.30
N LEU A 108 -30.46 16.83 0.27
CA LEU A 108 -30.83 17.11 -1.12
C LEU A 108 -32.17 16.49 -1.53
N ILE A 109 -32.43 15.24 -1.13
CA ILE A 109 -33.68 14.56 -1.47
C ILE A 109 -34.85 15.15 -0.68
N SER A 110 -34.68 15.43 0.61
CA SER A 110 -35.74 16.03 1.45
C SER A 110 -36.12 17.44 1.01
N GLY A 111 -35.16 18.26 0.56
CA GLY A 111 -35.45 19.57 -0.03
C GLY A 111 -36.25 19.49 -1.34
N SER A 112 -35.99 18.48 -2.18
CA SER A 112 -36.71 18.31 -3.45
C SER A 112 -38.18 17.92 -3.24
N ILE A 113 -38.46 17.02 -2.29
CA ILE A 113 -39.84 16.56 -2.02
C ILE A 113 -40.70 17.70 -1.42
N LEU A 114 -40.12 18.50 -0.52
CA LEU A 114 -40.80 19.68 0.04
C LEU A 114 -41.11 20.73 -1.05
N GLY A 115 -40.19 20.94 -1.99
CA GLY A 115 -40.42 21.83 -3.13
C GLY A 115 -41.57 21.37 -4.02
N VAL A 116 -41.63 20.08 -4.37
CA VAL A 116 -42.71 19.53 -5.21
C VAL A 116 -44.06 19.57 -4.49
N ALA A 117 -44.09 19.28 -3.17
CA ALA A 117 -45.33 19.36 -2.38
C ALA A 117 -45.86 20.79 -2.25
N LEU A 118 -44.97 21.78 -2.05
CA LEU A 118 -45.36 23.19 -1.97
C LEU A 118 -45.89 23.69 -3.32
N LEU A 119 -45.25 23.31 -4.42
CA LEU A 119 -45.65 23.71 -5.78
C LEU A 119 -46.99 23.06 -6.16
N TRP A 120 -47.19 21.79 -5.79
CA TRP A 120 -48.48 21.11 -5.93
C TRP A 120 -49.58 21.79 -5.11
N PHE A 121 -49.29 22.18 -3.87
CA PHE A 121 -50.25 22.88 -3.00
C PHE A 121 -50.63 24.26 -3.56
N LEU A 122 -49.66 25.02 -4.07
CA LEU A 122 -49.90 26.32 -4.70
C LEU A 122 -50.73 26.22 -5.99
N MET A 123 -50.49 25.21 -6.83
CA MET A 123 -51.31 24.92 -8.01
C MET A 123 -52.75 24.52 -7.62
N LYS A 124 -52.92 23.68 -6.59
CA LYS A 124 -54.24 23.29 -6.07
C LYS A 124 -55.02 24.45 -5.43
N SER A 125 -54.30 25.44 -4.90
CA SER A 125 -54.87 26.61 -4.23
C SER A 125 -55.24 27.75 -5.19
N GLY A 126 -55.00 27.60 -6.51
CA GLY A 126 -55.35 28.60 -7.52
C GLY A 126 -54.53 29.89 -7.45
N VAL A 127 -53.37 29.87 -6.78
CA VAL A 127 -52.50 31.05 -6.59
C VAL A 127 -51.53 31.22 -7.78
N VAL A 128 -51.30 30.16 -8.55
CA VAL A 128 -50.46 30.19 -9.75
C VAL A 128 -51.37 30.11 -10.98
N PHE A 129 -51.54 31.25 -11.64
CA PHE A 129 -52.06 31.35 -13.01
C PHE A 129 -50.91 31.15 -14.02
#